data_AF-A0A1Y6H9N8-F1
#
_entry.id   AF-A0A1Y6H9N8-F1
#
_cell.length_a   1.000
_cell.length_b   1.000
_cell.length_c   1.000
_cell.angle_alpha   90.00
_cell.angle_beta   90.00
_cell.angle_gamma   90.00
#
_symmetry.space_group_name_H-M   'P 1'
#
loop_
_entity.id
_entity.type
_entity.pdbx_description
1 polymer ?
#
loop_
_entity_poly.entity_id
_entity_poly.type
_entity_poly.pdbx_seq_one_letter_code
_entity_poly.pdbx_strand_id
1 'polypeptide(L)'
;MSDIQQHMQPAATFTRVSVPDGMLDIHGTHDGKAPRAHQELAQSAAPGAAVINGGYFVHKPGLQTDCGETIESIGCPVGQVAGRQDFIAIPGPWVSDYGTITANGAPVLSGAPLLALEGRSRPIEDADRFQYFIDGKDDPLNRLAGALTHSSNANERAAVSLLPTRLSGATKVVLQTLTTGGNRKAGVTMAQWQTIAELAAQSVADALRPGHTGAGASTLNLDGGGSVFLGIRQIDGVKMLARGGLPDQSVRPVANVMISEAGVAGPVPGIRPYSR
;
A
#
# COMPACT_ATOMS: atom_id res chain seq x y z
N MET A 1 -9.26 -21.42 -14.19
CA MET A 1 -8.47 -20.20 -13.93
C MET A 1 -9.16 -19.45 -12.82
N SER A 2 -8.46 -18.94 -11.82
CA SER A 2 -9.07 -18.07 -10.81
C SER A 2 -9.45 -16.72 -11.45
N ASP A 3 -10.54 -16.09 -11.03
CA ASP A 3 -11.00 -14.80 -11.59
C ASP A 3 -9.89 -13.73 -11.60
N ILE A 4 -9.02 -13.71 -10.59
CA ILE A 4 -7.84 -12.83 -10.52
C ILE A 4 -6.90 -12.97 -11.74
N GLN A 5 -6.69 -14.20 -12.23
CA GLN A 5 -5.78 -14.46 -13.36
C GLN A 5 -6.28 -13.82 -14.67
N GLN A 6 -7.59 -13.62 -14.81
CA GLN A 6 -8.18 -12.99 -16.00
C GLN A 6 -7.87 -11.49 -16.09
N HIS A 7 -7.51 -10.87 -14.96
CA HIS A 7 -7.15 -9.46 -14.88
C HIS A 7 -5.64 -9.22 -14.88
N MET A 8 -4.84 -10.28 -14.98
CA MET A 8 -3.37 -10.21 -14.95
C MET A 8 -2.77 -10.42 -16.33
N GLN A 9 -1.64 -9.76 -16.58
CA GLN A 9 -0.81 -10.09 -17.74
C GLN A 9 -0.05 -11.40 -17.50
N PRO A 10 0.28 -12.19 -18.54
CA PRO A 10 0.95 -13.48 -18.39
C PRO A 10 2.29 -13.43 -17.64
N ALA A 11 3.01 -12.30 -17.70
CA ALA A 11 4.28 -12.10 -17.01
C ALA A 11 4.14 -11.47 -15.60
N ALA A 12 2.92 -11.24 -15.12
CA ALA A 12 2.66 -10.74 -13.78
C ALA A 12 2.50 -11.90 -12.78
N THR A 13 2.96 -11.68 -11.55
CA THR A 13 2.77 -12.59 -10.42
C THR A 13 1.99 -11.88 -9.33
N PHE A 14 0.91 -12.49 -8.87
CA PHE A 14 0.13 -12.04 -7.73
C PHE A 14 0.51 -12.85 -6.51
N THR A 15 0.91 -12.16 -5.43
CA THR A 15 1.28 -12.80 -4.17
C THR A 15 0.47 -12.20 -3.04
N ARG A 16 -0.12 -13.06 -2.20
CA ARG A 16 -0.94 -12.67 -1.06
C ARG A 16 -0.53 -13.44 0.19
N VAL A 17 -0.47 -12.73 1.31
CA VAL A 17 -0.38 -13.30 2.65
C VAL A 17 -1.63 -12.89 3.42
N SER A 18 -2.23 -13.82 4.17
CA SER A 18 -3.36 -13.54 5.03
C SER A 18 -3.01 -13.87 6.47
N VAL A 19 -3.10 -12.87 7.35
CA VAL A 19 -2.82 -13.02 8.77
C VAL A 19 -4.16 -13.09 9.51
N PRO A 20 -4.50 -14.25 10.11
CA PRO A 20 -5.70 -14.38 10.94
C PRO A 20 -5.54 -13.54 12.19
N ASP A 21 -6.62 -12.86 12.62
CA ASP A 21 -6.63 -11.99 13.79
C ASP A 21 -5.40 -11.08 13.80
N GLY A 22 -5.17 -10.42 12.67
CA GLY A 22 -3.97 -9.66 12.39
C GLY A 22 -3.98 -8.32 13.13
N MET A 23 -2.95 -8.10 13.92
CA MET A 23 -2.57 -6.76 14.38
C MET A 23 -1.75 -6.08 13.27
N LEU A 24 -1.73 -4.75 13.27
CA LEU A 24 -0.87 -3.97 12.38
C LEU A 24 0.04 -3.05 13.18
N ASP A 25 1.31 -3.04 12.83
CA ASP A 25 2.29 -2.05 13.29
C ASP A 25 3.05 -1.45 12.11
N ILE A 26 3.54 -0.23 12.29
CA ILE A 26 4.26 0.53 11.28
C ILE A 26 5.69 0.75 11.77
N HIS A 27 6.63 0.10 11.09
CA HIS A 27 8.05 0.27 11.37
C HIS A 27 8.65 1.21 10.34
N GLY A 28 9.31 2.27 10.78
CA GLY A 28 9.83 3.29 9.88
C GLY A 28 11.16 3.86 10.31
N THR A 29 11.70 4.65 9.41
CA THR A 29 12.81 5.55 9.66
C THR A 29 12.35 6.72 10.54
N HIS A 30 13.28 7.36 11.26
CA HIS A 30 12.97 8.54 12.08
C HIS A 30 12.93 9.82 11.23
N ASP A 31 12.48 10.92 11.82
CA ASP A 31 12.47 12.25 11.18
C ASP A 31 13.84 12.61 10.58
N GLY A 32 13.81 13.11 9.34
CA GLY A 32 14.98 13.50 8.55
C GLY A 32 15.90 12.35 8.13
N LYS A 33 15.54 11.08 8.40
CA LYS A 33 16.38 9.94 8.02
C LYS A 33 16.03 9.42 6.63
N ALA A 34 17.10 9.02 5.92
CA ALA A 34 16.98 8.43 4.60
C ALA A 34 16.25 7.07 4.65
N PRO A 35 15.57 6.67 3.57
CA PRO A 35 14.96 5.34 3.42
C PRO A 35 15.93 4.20 3.68
N ARG A 36 15.42 3.07 4.18
CA ARG A 36 16.21 1.87 4.50
C ARG A 36 15.65 0.63 3.82
N ALA A 37 16.44 -0.43 3.74
CA ALA A 37 15.98 -1.72 3.22
C ALA A 37 14.83 -2.29 4.06
N HIS A 38 13.86 -2.95 3.43
CA HIS A 38 12.69 -3.53 4.11
C HIS A 38 13.10 -4.51 5.23
N GLN A 39 14.16 -5.30 4.98
CA GLN A 39 14.67 -6.28 5.95
C GLN A 39 15.20 -5.61 7.22
N GLU A 40 15.83 -4.44 7.10
CA GLU A 40 16.34 -3.69 8.25
C GLU A 40 15.20 -3.12 9.08
N LEU A 41 14.16 -2.58 8.42
CA LEU A 41 12.99 -2.01 9.12
C LEU A 41 12.15 -3.09 9.80
N ALA A 42 12.10 -4.30 9.23
CA ALA A 42 11.37 -5.42 9.80
C ALA A 42 12.19 -6.25 10.82
N GLN A 43 13.43 -5.87 11.14
CA GLN A 43 14.31 -6.69 11.97
C GLN A 43 13.77 -6.89 13.40
N SER A 44 13.08 -5.87 13.94
CA SER A 44 12.45 -5.89 15.27
C SER A 44 11.09 -6.58 15.32
N ALA A 45 10.51 -6.94 14.17
CA ALA A 45 9.24 -7.68 14.13
C ALA A 45 9.40 -9.10 14.70
N ALA A 46 8.33 -9.67 15.25
CA ALA A 46 8.36 -11.03 15.76
C ALA A 46 8.58 -12.06 14.63
N PRO A 47 9.28 -13.18 14.87
CA PRO A 47 9.32 -14.28 13.93
C PRO A 47 7.91 -14.77 13.59
N GLY A 48 7.65 -14.97 12.28
CA GLY A 48 6.33 -15.30 11.73
C GLY A 48 5.53 -14.08 11.26
N ALA A 49 5.93 -12.86 11.62
CA ALA A 49 5.25 -11.64 11.17
C ALA A 49 5.30 -11.50 9.64
N ALA A 50 4.17 -11.10 9.05
CA ALA A 50 4.10 -10.73 7.65
C ALA A 50 4.54 -9.28 7.47
N VAL A 51 5.30 -9.00 6.41
CA VAL A 51 5.91 -7.70 6.13
C VAL A 51 5.53 -7.24 4.73
N ILE A 52 4.98 -6.04 4.60
CA ILE A 52 4.75 -5.37 3.31
C ILE A 52 5.34 -3.96 3.34
N ASN A 53 5.69 -3.40 2.19
CA ASN A 53 6.04 -1.98 2.12
C ASN A 53 4.90 -1.09 2.61
N GLY A 54 5.20 0.10 3.12
CA GLY A 54 4.19 1.00 3.64
C GLY A 54 3.72 2.08 2.66
N GLY A 55 3.35 3.23 3.22
CA GLY A 55 2.77 4.37 2.51
C GLY A 55 3.77 5.13 1.65
N TYR A 56 3.28 6.15 0.96
CA TYR A 56 4.10 6.93 0.03
C TYR A 56 5.13 7.79 0.78
N PHE A 57 6.24 8.09 0.10
CA PHE A 57 7.27 8.97 0.59
C PHE A 57 7.98 9.67 -0.58
N VAL A 58 8.70 10.74 -0.25
CA VAL A 58 9.56 11.46 -1.21
C VAL A 58 10.75 10.57 -1.55
N HIS A 59 10.70 9.89 -2.70
CA HIS A 59 11.71 8.91 -3.10
C HIS A 59 12.84 9.49 -3.97
N LYS A 60 12.75 10.76 -4.36
CA LYS A 60 13.77 11.50 -5.11
C LYS A 60 13.70 13.00 -4.76
N PRO A 61 14.82 13.74 -4.85
CA PRO A 61 14.80 15.19 -4.69
C PRO A 61 14.08 15.87 -5.85
N GLY A 62 13.72 17.15 -5.66
CA GLY A 62 13.13 17.99 -6.70
C GLY A 62 11.61 17.83 -6.87
N LEU A 63 10.97 16.99 -6.07
CA LEU A 63 9.50 16.98 -5.97
C LEU A 63 9.03 18.22 -5.21
N GLN A 64 7.78 18.62 -5.42
CA GLN A 64 7.22 19.85 -4.85
C GLN A 64 6.05 19.56 -3.90
N THR A 65 5.87 20.43 -2.92
CA THR A 65 4.62 20.54 -2.17
C THR A 65 3.56 21.29 -3.00
N ASP A 66 2.32 21.29 -2.54
CA ASP A 66 1.20 21.98 -3.22
C ASP A 66 1.39 23.51 -3.29
N CYS A 67 2.17 24.09 -2.37
CA CYS A 67 2.52 25.52 -2.39
C CYS A 67 3.75 25.84 -3.26
N GLY A 68 4.32 24.86 -3.96
CA GLY A 68 5.46 25.04 -4.87
C GLY A 68 6.83 25.01 -4.19
N GLU A 69 6.92 24.63 -2.92
CA GLU A 69 8.19 24.41 -2.23
C GLU A 69 8.87 23.15 -2.77
N THR A 70 10.13 23.25 -3.18
CA THR A 70 10.92 22.11 -3.63
C THR A 70 11.47 21.33 -2.44
N ILE A 71 11.30 20.01 -2.48
CA ILE A 71 11.74 19.07 -1.45
C ILE A 71 13.07 18.45 -1.90
N GLU A 72 14.13 18.76 -1.17
CA GLU A 72 15.48 18.25 -1.43
C GLU A 72 15.78 16.96 -0.67
N SER A 73 15.16 16.75 0.50
CA SER A 73 15.34 15.54 1.31
C SER A 73 14.46 14.40 0.85
N ILE A 74 15.04 13.20 0.71
CA ILE A 74 14.28 11.96 0.49
C ILE A 74 13.91 11.28 1.82
N GLY A 75 12.85 10.48 1.81
CA GLY A 75 12.41 9.70 2.96
C GLY A 75 11.31 10.33 3.81
N CYS A 76 10.94 11.59 3.54
CA CYS A 76 9.77 12.22 4.16
C CYS A 76 8.48 11.52 3.68
N PRO A 77 7.62 11.01 4.58
CA PRO A 77 6.36 10.40 4.20
C PRO A 77 5.39 11.40 3.58
N VAL A 78 4.51 10.92 2.71
CA VAL A 78 3.35 11.68 2.24
C VAL A 78 2.15 11.34 3.13
N GLY A 79 1.64 12.34 3.85
CA GLY A 79 0.62 12.14 4.87
C GLY A 79 1.17 11.51 6.15
N GLN A 80 0.27 11.26 7.09
CA GLN A 80 0.62 10.87 8.45
C GLN A 80 1.25 9.47 8.51
N VAL A 81 2.32 9.33 9.29
CA VAL A 81 2.93 8.06 9.68
C VAL A 81 3.20 8.09 11.18
N ALA A 82 2.81 7.04 11.90
CA ALA A 82 3.02 6.95 13.34
C ALA A 82 4.49 7.21 13.70
N GLY A 83 4.71 8.03 14.73
CA GLY A 83 6.05 8.34 15.24
C GLY A 83 6.88 9.30 14.38
N ARG A 84 6.32 9.90 13.32
CA ARG A 84 6.99 10.91 12.50
C ARG A 84 6.26 12.24 12.44
N GLN A 85 7.03 13.34 12.42
CA GLN A 85 6.51 14.71 12.36
C GLN A 85 6.92 15.47 11.09
N ASP A 86 7.89 14.95 10.34
CA ASP A 86 8.40 15.56 9.11
C ASP A 86 7.70 15.06 7.84
N PHE A 87 6.44 14.65 7.97
CA PHE A 87 5.64 14.27 6.81
C PHE A 87 5.23 15.50 6.01
N ILE A 88 5.10 15.32 4.71
CA ILE A 88 4.57 16.35 3.81
C ILE A 88 3.05 16.19 3.67
N ALA A 89 2.35 17.31 3.54
CA ALA A 89 0.92 17.31 3.35
C ALA A 89 0.53 16.63 2.02
N ILE A 90 -0.60 15.94 2.02
CA ILE A 90 -1.16 15.34 0.81
C ILE A 90 -1.59 16.47 -0.14
N PRO A 91 -1.18 16.45 -1.42
CA PRO A 91 -1.53 17.52 -2.35
C PRO A 91 -3.04 17.63 -2.57
N GLY A 92 -3.54 18.86 -2.65
CA GLY A 92 -4.96 19.18 -2.77
C GLY A 92 -5.75 18.32 -3.76
N PRO A 93 -5.26 18.10 -5.00
CA PRO A 93 -5.98 17.33 -6.01
C PRO A 93 -6.33 15.88 -5.65
N TRP A 94 -5.68 15.28 -4.65
CA TRP A 94 -5.92 13.87 -4.28
C TRP A 94 -6.27 13.63 -2.81
N VAL A 95 -6.47 14.69 -2.00
CA VAL A 95 -6.79 14.54 -0.57
C VAL A 95 -7.97 13.58 -0.34
N SER A 96 -8.99 13.62 -1.20
CA SER A 96 -10.19 12.77 -1.11
C SER A 96 -9.96 11.30 -1.49
N ASP A 97 -8.86 11.00 -2.16
CA ASP A 97 -8.50 9.66 -2.63
C ASP A 97 -7.56 8.97 -1.66
N TYR A 98 -6.92 9.72 -0.76
CA TYR A 98 -6.09 9.14 0.29
C TYR A 98 -6.97 8.50 1.37
N GLY A 99 -6.45 7.39 1.92
CA GLY A 99 -6.98 6.73 3.10
C GLY A 99 -5.96 6.74 4.22
N THR A 100 -6.42 6.44 5.43
CA THR A 100 -5.56 6.28 6.60
C THR A 100 -5.89 4.98 7.29
N ILE A 101 -4.85 4.18 7.53
CA ILE A 101 -4.93 3.05 8.46
C ILE A 101 -4.90 3.62 9.86
N THR A 102 -5.78 3.10 10.70
CA THR A 102 -5.87 3.44 12.11
C THR A 102 -5.59 2.23 12.98
N ALA A 103 -5.02 2.47 14.16
CA ALA A 103 -4.88 1.52 15.23
C ALA A 103 -5.56 2.14 16.47
N ASN A 104 -6.58 1.47 17.03
CA ASN A 104 -7.41 2.05 18.11
C ASN A 104 -7.98 3.44 17.76
N GLY A 105 -8.35 3.66 16.50
CA GLY A 105 -8.89 4.93 16.00
C GLY A 105 -7.85 6.04 15.78
N ALA A 106 -6.61 5.86 16.23
CA ALA A 106 -5.52 6.79 15.96
C ALA A 106 -4.89 6.52 14.57
N PRO A 107 -4.57 7.56 13.78
CA PRO A 107 -3.94 7.37 12.48
C PRO A 107 -2.51 6.83 12.62
N VAL A 108 -2.16 5.81 11.84
CA VAL A 108 -0.81 5.21 11.86
C VAL A 108 -0.10 5.24 10.51
N LEU A 109 -0.84 5.22 9.41
CA LEU A 109 -0.25 5.25 8.07
C LEU A 109 -1.24 5.83 7.05
N SER A 110 -0.85 6.88 6.34
CA SER A 110 -1.52 7.35 5.13
C SER A 110 -1.06 6.56 3.91
N GLY A 111 -2.00 6.30 2.99
CA GLY A 111 -1.76 5.62 1.73
C GLY A 111 -2.79 6.03 0.69
N ALA A 112 -2.56 5.65 -0.57
CA ALA A 112 -3.43 6.06 -1.65
C ALA A 112 -3.29 5.22 -2.92
N PRO A 113 -4.36 5.12 -3.73
CA PRO A 113 -5.73 5.51 -3.37
C PRO A 113 -6.38 4.52 -2.39
N LEU A 114 -7.39 4.98 -1.68
CA LEU A 114 -8.35 4.14 -0.97
C LEU A 114 -9.17 3.38 -2.01
N LEU A 115 -8.93 2.07 -2.14
CA LEU A 115 -9.53 1.24 -3.19
C LEU A 115 -10.94 0.78 -2.82
N ALA A 116 -11.16 0.45 -1.55
CA ALA A 116 -12.48 0.04 -1.07
C ALA A 116 -12.67 0.46 0.38
N LEU A 117 -13.91 0.75 0.77
CA LEU A 117 -14.30 1.00 2.14
C LEU A 117 -15.52 0.15 2.47
N GLU A 118 -15.40 -0.73 3.46
CA GLU A 118 -16.47 -1.61 3.94
C GLU A 118 -17.14 -2.44 2.83
N GLY A 119 -16.32 -2.91 1.87
CA GLY A 119 -16.78 -3.70 0.72
C GLY A 119 -17.28 -2.90 -0.47
N ARG A 120 -17.26 -1.56 -0.40
CA ARG A 120 -17.64 -0.69 -1.52
C ARG A 120 -16.41 -0.14 -2.20
N SER A 121 -16.22 -0.50 -3.47
CA SER A 121 -15.15 0.04 -4.29
C SER A 121 -15.32 1.56 -4.46
N ARG A 122 -14.21 2.28 -4.31
CA ARG A 122 -14.14 3.73 -4.44
C ARG A 122 -13.75 4.06 -5.88
N PRO A 123 -14.56 4.81 -6.64
CA PRO A 123 -14.24 5.10 -8.02
C PRO A 123 -12.84 5.70 -8.14
N ILE A 124 -11.98 5.08 -8.96
CA ILE A 124 -10.79 5.73 -9.47
C ILE A 124 -11.24 6.33 -10.79
N GLU A 125 -11.60 7.61 -10.76
CA GLU A 125 -12.09 8.31 -11.93
C GLU A 125 -11.01 8.34 -13.02
N ASP A 126 -11.41 8.17 -14.29
CA ASP A 126 -10.53 8.48 -15.43
C ASP A 126 -10.49 9.99 -15.65
N ALA A 127 -9.95 10.69 -14.65
CA ALA A 127 -9.74 12.13 -14.67
C ALA A 127 -8.28 12.42 -14.96
N ASP A 128 -8.00 13.53 -15.65
CA ASP A 128 -6.65 13.99 -16.02
C ASP A 128 -5.67 13.95 -14.84
N ARG A 129 -6.14 14.28 -13.61
CA ARG A 129 -5.34 14.22 -12.38
C ARG A 129 -4.77 12.84 -12.02
N PHE A 130 -5.22 11.77 -12.66
CA PHE A 130 -4.70 10.41 -12.49
C PHE A 130 -3.85 9.94 -13.67
N GLN A 131 -3.59 10.82 -14.65
CA GLN A 131 -2.86 10.51 -15.86
C GLN A 131 -1.45 11.12 -15.82
N TYR A 132 -0.44 10.28 -16.12
CA TYR A 132 0.94 10.74 -16.13
C TYR A 132 1.23 11.63 -17.34
N PHE A 133 0.54 11.37 -18.45
CA PHE A 133 0.64 12.14 -19.68
C PHE A 133 -0.75 12.64 -20.09
N ILE A 134 -0.86 13.92 -20.44
CA ILE A 134 -2.05 14.53 -21.02
C ILE A 134 -1.65 15.05 -22.41
N ASP A 135 -2.35 14.63 -23.45
CA ASP A 135 -2.04 14.97 -24.85
C ASP A 135 -0.57 14.72 -25.25
N GLY A 136 0.01 13.63 -24.74
CA GLY A 136 1.40 13.24 -25.02
C GLY A 136 2.47 14.07 -24.31
N LYS A 137 2.10 14.93 -23.36
CA LYS A 137 3.02 15.72 -22.53
C LYS A 137 2.90 15.31 -21.06
N ASP A 138 3.99 15.46 -20.31
CA ASP A 138 3.97 15.24 -18.86
C ASP A 138 2.90 16.13 -18.21
N ASP A 139 2.03 15.53 -17.41
CA ASP A 139 1.11 16.27 -16.56
C ASP A 139 1.93 17.16 -15.59
N PRO A 140 1.70 18.49 -15.53
CA PRO A 140 2.35 19.38 -14.56
C PRO A 140 2.22 18.90 -13.11
N LEU A 141 1.18 18.12 -12.79
CA LEU A 141 0.96 17.53 -11.47
C LEU A 141 1.97 16.44 -11.11
N ASN A 142 2.71 15.87 -12.07
CA ASN A 142 3.79 14.90 -11.84
C ASN A 142 4.91 15.41 -10.92
N ARG A 143 5.05 16.74 -10.80
CA ARG A 143 6.05 17.38 -9.93
C ARG A 143 5.70 17.24 -8.44
N LEU A 144 4.43 17.01 -8.10
CA LEU A 144 3.97 17.01 -6.71
C LEU A 144 4.35 15.71 -6.01
N ALA A 145 4.91 15.83 -4.81
CA ALA A 145 5.13 14.67 -3.97
C ALA A 145 3.79 14.12 -3.47
N GLY A 146 3.56 12.81 -3.64
CA GLY A 146 2.26 12.22 -3.35
C GLY A 146 1.24 12.27 -4.50
N ALA A 147 1.66 12.74 -5.69
CA ALA A 147 0.82 12.69 -6.87
C ALA A 147 0.35 11.28 -7.19
N LEU A 148 -0.89 11.16 -7.70
CA LEU A 148 -1.47 9.89 -8.15
C LEU A 148 -1.54 9.79 -9.68
N THR A 149 -0.84 10.66 -10.41
CA THR A 149 -0.79 10.66 -11.89
C THR A 149 -0.25 9.35 -12.47
N HIS A 150 0.51 8.56 -11.71
CA HIS A 150 0.94 7.21 -12.12
C HIS A 150 -0.16 6.14 -12.03
N SER A 151 -1.40 6.51 -11.68
CA SER A 151 -2.52 5.58 -11.56
C SER A 151 -2.97 5.01 -12.91
N SER A 152 -2.92 5.81 -13.98
CA SER A 152 -3.25 5.34 -15.33
C SER A 152 -2.19 4.39 -15.93
N ASN A 153 -0.96 4.44 -15.43
CA ASN A 153 0.14 3.62 -15.95
C ASN A 153 0.14 2.20 -15.38
N ALA A 154 0.53 1.24 -16.22
CA ALA A 154 0.82 -0.12 -15.78
C ALA A 154 2.05 -0.12 -14.85
N ASN A 155 1.88 -0.66 -13.64
CA ASN A 155 2.95 -0.74 -12.65
C ASN A 155 2.81 -1.97 -11.74
N GLU A 156 3.87 -2.25 -10.98
CA GLU A 156 3.82 -3.16 -9.84
C GLU A 156 3.09 -2.47 -8.70
N ARG A 157 2.27 -3.22 -7.94
CA ARG A 157 1.34 -2.68 -6.97
C ARG A 157 1.40 -3.43 -5.64
N ALA A 158 1.05 -2.75 -4.57
CA ALA A 158 0.93 -3.30 -3.23
C ALA A 158 -0.32 -2.73 -2.55
N ALA A 159 -0.99 -3.52 -1.74
CA ALA A 159 -2.14 -3.08 -0.97
C ALA A 159 -2.28 -3.90 0.32
N VAL A 160 -3.03 -3.33 1.26
CA VAL A 160 -3.54 -4.03 2.42
C VAL A 160 -5.06 -4.01 2.40
N SER A 161 -5.69 -5.15 2.73
CA SER A 161 -7.12 -5.23 2.98
C SER A 161 -7.38 -5.67 4.42
N LEU A 162 -8.32 -5.00 5.07
CA LEU A 162 -8.79 -5.30 6.42
C LEU A 162 -10.20 -5.88 6.35
N LEU A 163 -10.37 -7.08 6.88
CA LEU A 163 -11.65 -7.78 6.89
C LEU A 163 -12.10 -8.02 8.33
N PRO A 164 -13.21 -7.41 8.79
CA PRO A 164 -13.78 -7.73 10.08
C PRO A 164 -14.09 -9.24 10.17
N THR A 165 -13.73 -9.89 11.27
CA THR A 165 -14.11 -11.29 11.51
C THR A 165 -15.42 -11.38 12.29
N ARG A 166 -15.90 -12.60 12.58
CA ARG A 166 -17.08 -12.81 13.44
C ARG A 166 -16.77 -12.55 14.92
N LEU A 167 -15.49 -12.57 15.30
CA LEU A 167 -15.05 -12.29 16.65
C LEU A 167 -14.94 -10.77 16.82
N SER A 168 -15.61 -10.23 17.85
CA SER A 168 -15.56 -8.80 18.15
C SER A 168 -14.13 -8.35 18.38
N GLY A 169 -13.70 -7.30 17.68
CA GLY A 169 -12.35 -6.74 17.78
C GLY A 169 -11.26 -7.48 16.99
N ALA A 170 -11.58 -8.60 16.31
CA ALA A 170 -10.61 -9.31 15.48
C ALA A 170 -10.79 -8.98 13.99
N THR A 171 -9.69 -8.62 13.34
CA THR A 171 -9.62 -8.26 11.92
C THR A 171 -8.65 -9.21 11.22
N LYS A 172 -9.06 -9.77 10.07
CA LYS A 172 -8.13 -10.49 9.20
C LYS A 172 -7.41 -9.48 8.31
N VAL A 173 -6.08 -9.51 8.34
CA VAL A 173 -5.23 -8.65 7.52
C VAL A 173 -4.81 -9.41 6.28
N VAL A 174 -4.98 -8.81 5.11
CA VAL A 174 -4.56 -9.38 3.83
C VAL A 174 -3.55 -8.44 3.20
N LEU A 175 -2.31 -8.92 3.08
CA LEU A 175 -1.22 -8.22 2.41
C LEU A 175 -1.11 -8.77 1.00
N GLN A 176 -1.12 -7.90 -0.01
CA GLN A 176 -1.18 -8.32 -1.40
C GLN A 176 -0.29 -7.48 -2.30
N THR A 177 0.31 -8.14 -3.29
CA THR A 177 1.21 -7.53 -4.26
C THR A 177 0.97 -8.10 -5.65
N LEU A 178 1.24 -7.27 -6.66
CA LEU A 178 1.41 -7.69 -8.04
C LEU A 178 2.78 -7.22 -8.52
N THR A 179 3.63 -8.17 -8.90
CA THR A 179 5.02 -7.94 -9.31
C THR A 179 5.27 -8.48 -10.72
N THR A 180 6.20 -7.88 -11.44
CA THR A 180 6.49 -8.19 -12.84
C THR A 180 7.99 -8.29 -13.14
N GLY A 181 8.82 -8.32 -12.09
CA GLY A 181 10.27 -8.33 -12.25
C GLY A 181 10.77 -7.06 -12.93
N GLY A 182 10.12 -5.92 -12.68
CA GLY A 182 10.44 -4.64 -13.29
C GLY A 182 9.90 -4.44 -14.72
N ASN A 183 9.24 -5.42 -15.32
CA ASN A 183 8.55 -5.24 -16.60
C ASN A 183 7.27 -4.42 -16.42
N ARG A 184 7.38 -3.08 -16.53
CA ARG A 184 6.22 -2.17 -16.37
C ARG A 184 5.07 -2.47 -17.33
N LYS A 185 5.36 -2.96 -18.55
CA LYS A 185 4.31 -3.30 -19.54
C LYS A 185 3.46 -4.49 -19.11
N ALA A 186 3.98 -5.36 -18.25
CA ALA A 186 3.24 -6.46 -17.65
C ALA A 186 2.52 -6.06 -16.35
N GLY A 187 2.68 -4.81 -15.89
CA GLY A 187 2.02 -4.31 -14.69
C GLY A 187 0.53 -4.08 -14.91
N VAL A 188 -0.12 -3.47 -13.92
CA VAL A 188 -1.54 -3.12 -13.98
C VAL A 188 -1.77 -1.64 -13.69
N THR A 189 -2.77 -1.07 -14.33
CA THR A 189 -3.30 0.25 -13.97
C THR A 189 -3.93 0.19 -12.58
N MET A 190 -4.16 1.33 -11.95
CA MET A 190 -4.79 1.35 -10.62
C MET A 190 -6.23 0.82 -10.65
N ALA A 191 -6.98 1.06 -11.74
CA ALA A 191 -8.32 0.51 -11.92
C ALA A 191 -8.30 -1.03 -12.01
N GLN A 192 -7.38 -1.59 -12.80
CA GLN A 192 -7.18 -3.04 -12.85
C GLN A 192 -6.74 -3.61 -11.49
N TRP A 193 -5.86 -2.87 -10.78
CA TRP A 193 -5.40 -3.27 -9.46
C TRP A 193 -6.52 -3.28 -8.42
N GLN A 194 -7.42 -2.29 -8.47
CA GLN A 194 -8.61 -2.25 -7.63
C GLN A 194 -9.45 -3.52 -7.81
N THR A 195 -9.72 -3.92 -9.06
CA THR A 195 -10.47 -5.15 -9.34
C THR A 195 -9.77 -6.39 -8.78
N ILE A 196 -8.46 -6.52 -9.00
CA ILE A 196 -7.67 -7.66 -8.49
C ILE A 196 -7.71 -7.70 -6.95
N ALA A 197 -7.48 -6.57 -6.31
CA ALA A 197 -7.46 -6.43 -4.86
C ALA A 197 -8.83 -6.70 -4.24
N GLU A 198 -9.90 -6.27 -4.91
CA GLU A 198 -11.29 -6.55 -4.52
C GLU A 198 -11.60 -8.04 -4.60
N LEU A 199 -11.32 -8.70 -5.74
CA LEU A 199 -11.50 -10.14 -5.90
C LEU A 199 -10.71 -10.94 -4.86
N ALA A 200 -9.48 -10.53 -4.58
CA ALA A 200 -8.64 -11.16 -3.56
C ALA A 200 -9.20 -10.97 -2.15
N ALA A 201 -9.71 -9.79 -1.81
CA ALA A 201 -10.33 -9.55 -0.52
C ALA A 201 -11.66 -10.32 -0.39
N GLN A 202 -12.48 -10.31 -1.45
CA GLN A 202 -13.76 -11.02 -1.50
C GLN A 202 -13.58 -12.53 -1.32
N SER A 203 -12.58 -13.13 -1.98
CA SER A 203 -12.30 -14.57 -1.82
C SER A 203 -12.00 -14.95 -0.37
N VAL A 204 -11.42 -14.02 0.42
CA VAL A 204 -11.15 -14.23 1.84
C VAL A 204 -12.40 -13.99 2.67
N ALA A 205 -13.20 -12.98 2.33
CA ALA A 205 -14.48 -12.70 2.97
C ALA A 205 -15.45 -13.89 2.86
N ASP A 206 -15.60 -14.45 1.64
CA ASP A 206 -16.47 -15.59 1.35
C ASP A 206 -16.07 -16.82 2.17
N ALA A 207 -14.77 -17.06 2.32
CA ALA A 207 -14.26 -18.15 3.14
C ALA A 207 -14.54 -17.96 4.64
N LEU A 208 -14.57 -16.71 5.14
CA LEU A 208 -14.88 -16.40 6.53
C LEU A 208 -16.39 -16.43 6.83
N ARG A 209 -17.22 -16.08 5.85
CA ARG A 209 -18.68 -15.99 6.02
C ARG A 209 -19.42 -16.44 4.76
N PRO A 210 -19.48 -17.76 4.48
CA PRO A 210 -20.23 -18.26 3.33
C PRO A 210 -21.68 -17.77 3.35
N GLY A 211 -22.13 -17.15 2.27
CA GLY A 211 -23.51 -16.68 2.08
C GLY A 211 -23.94 -15.44 2.87
N HIS A 212 -23.02 -14.72 3.53
CA HIS A 212 -23.34 -13.48 4.25
C HIS A 212 -22.74 -12.26 3.54
N THR A 213 -23.59 -11.28 3.23
CA THR A 213 -23.23 -9.98 2.62
C THR A 213 -22.81 -8.91 3.63
N GLY A 214 -22.37 -9.31 4.84
CA GLY A 214 -21.97 -8.37 5.90
C GLY A 214 -20.69 -7.57 5.59
N ALA A 215 -20.44 -6.50 6.37
CA ALA A 215 -19.36 -5.50 6.24
C ALA A 215 -18.11 -6.04 5.49
N GLY A 216 -17.93 -5.58 4.25
CA GLY A 216 -16.89 -6.08 3.37
C GLY A 216 -15.51 -5.53 3.70
N ALA A 217 -14.52 -5.92 2.91
CA ALA A 217 -13.15 -5.50 3.11
C ALA A 217 -12.97 -3.98 2.88
N SER A 218 -12.15 -3.35 3.72
CA SER A 218 -11.59 -2.03 3.40
C SER A 218 -10.18 -2.24 2.86
N THR A 219 -9.85 -1.62 1.73
CA THR A 219 -8.60 -1.86 1.01
C THR A 219 -7.89 -0.55 0.69
N LEU A 220 -6.62 -0.44 1.08
CA LEU A 220 -5.78 0.73 0.84
C LEU A 220 -4.58 0.34 -0.02
N ASN A 221 -4.35 1.09 -1.10
CA ASN A 221 -3.13 0.93 -1.89
C ASN A 221 -1.92 1.53 -1.15
N LEU A 222 -0.78 0.87 -1.29
CA LEU A 222 0.51 1.20 -0.69
C LEU A 222 1.51 1.60 -1.79
N ASP A 223 2.73 1.99 -1.40
CA ASP A 223 3.74 2.40 -2.38
C ASP A 223 4.02 1.30 -3.42
N GLY A 224 4.15 1.69 -4.69
CA GLY A 224 4.21 0.79 -5.84
C GLY A 224 5.58 0.70 -6.49
N GLY A 225 5.62 0.10 -7.68
CA GLY A 225 6.83 -0.02 -8.50
C GLY A 225 7.99 -0.67 -7.75
N GLY A 226 9.17 -0.04 -7.79
CA GLY A 226 10.38 -0.60 -7.18
C GLY A 226 10.35 -0.70 -5.65
N SER A 227 9.36 -0.09 -4.99
CA SER A 227 9.17 -0.16 -3.53
C SER A 227 8.38 -1.40 -3.08
N VAL A 228 7.71 -2.09 -4.02
CA VAL A 228 6.88 -3.27 -3.72
C VAL A 228 7.74 -4.34 -3.04
N PHE A 229 7.27 -4.81 -1.89
CA PHE A 229 7.92 -5.88 -1.15
C PHE A 229 6.87 -6.62 -0.33
N LEU A 230 6.97 -7.95 -0.31
CA LEU A 230 6.19 -8.80 0.58
C LEU A 230 7.10 -9.90 1.12
N GLY A 231 7.07 -10.15 2.42
CA GLY A 231 7.90 -11.16 3.06
C GLY A 231 7.34 -11.66 4.39
N ILE A 232 8.01 -12.67 4.95
CA ILE A 232 7.72 -13.20 6.29
C ILE A 232 9.00 -13.11 7.13
N ARG A 233 8.91 -12.52 8.31
CA ARG A 233 10.00 -12.50 9.29
C ARG A 233 10.30 -13.94 9.74
N GLN A 234 11.54 -14.36 9.61
CA GLN A 234 12.07 -15.62 10.15
C GLN A 234 12.97 -15.30 11.35
N ILE A 235 13.70 -16.26 11.91
CA ILE A 235 14.69 -15.98 12.96
C ILE A 235 15.87 -15.19 12.36
N ASP A 236 16.42 -15.68 11.25
CA ASP A 236 17.68 -15.17 10.66
C ASP A 236 17.51 -14.02 9.65
N GLY A 237 16.28 -13.57 9.40
CA GLY A 237 16.01 -12.45 8.49
C GLY A 237 14.57 -12.38 8.04
N VAL A 238 14.33 -11.84 6.85
CA VAL A 238 13.01 -11.82 6.21
C VAL A 238 13.06 -12.67 4.95
N LYS A 239 12.22 -13.70 4.88
CA LYS A 239 11.99 -14.46 3.66
C LYS A 239 11.16 -13.61 2.71
N MET A 240 11.78 -13.13 1.65
CA MET A 240 11.10 -12.40 0.58
C MET A 240 10.20 -13.35 -0.22
N LEU A 241 8.93 -12.98 -0.38
CA LEU A 241 7.94 -13.69 -1.19
C LEU A 241 7.67 -12.98 -2.51
N ALA A 242 7.68 -11.64 -2.50
CA ALA A 242 7.52 -10.82 -3.69
C ALA A 242 8.38 -9.57 -3.59
N ARG A 243 8.83 -9.05 -4.74
CA ARG A 243 9.58 -7.80 -4.85
C ARG A 243 9.30 -7.08 -6.15
N GLY A 244 9.31 -5.76 -6.10
CA GLY A 244 9.33 -4.90 -7.28
C GLY A 244 10.72 -4.74 -7.87
N GLY A 245 10.76 -4.16 -9.07
CA GLY A 245 11.97 -3.85 -9.81
C GLY A 245 12.68 -5.07 -10.41
N LEU A 246 13.82 -4.80 -11.04
CA LEU A 246 14.59 -5.81 -11.76
C LEU A 246 15.28 -6.81 -10.79
N PRO A 247 15.25 -8.12 -11.08
CA PRO A 247 15.70 -9.15 -10.16
C PRO A 247 17.20 -9.07 -9.79
N ASP A 248 18.02 -8.48 -10.66
CA ASP A 248 19.46 -8.27 -10.49
C ASP A 248 19.81 -6.99 -9.70
N GLN A 249 18.81 -6.18 -9.34
CA GLN A 249 18.98 -4.96 -8.55
C GLN A 249 18.47 -5.15 -7.12
N SER A 250 18.98 -4.37 -6.17
CA SER A 250 18.39 -4.31 -4.82
C SER A 250 16.96 -3.75 -4.88
N VAL A 251 16.08 -4.24 -4.01
CA VAL A 251 14.75 -3.63 -3.81
C VAL A 251 14.94 -2.20 -3.33
N ARG A 252 14.11 -1.26 -3.80
CA ARG A 252 14.24 0.16 -3.42
C ARG A 252 14.07 0.31 -1.91
N PRO A 253 14.99 1.00 -1.22
CA PRO A 253 14.79 1.38 0.18
C PRO A 253 13.52 2.19 0.39
N VAL A 254 12.82 1.98 1.51
CA VAL A 254 11.56 2.64 1.85
C VAL A 254 11.65 3.39 3.17
N ALA A 255 10.77 4.39 3.34
CA ALA A 255 10.70 5.16 4.60
C ALA A 255 10.01 4.38 5.73
N ASN A 256 9.10 3.47 5.38
CA ASN A 256 8.30 2.68 6.31
C ASN A 256 7.85 1.35 5.69
N VAL A 257 7.63 0.36 6.55
CA VAL A 257 7.02 -0.94 6.27
C VAL A 257 5.87 -1.16 7.24
N MET A 258 4.91 -1.97 6.81
CA MET A 258 3.83 -2.45 7.65
C MET A 258 4.09 -3.89 8.03
N ILE A 259 3.93 -4.18 9.32
CA ILE A 259 4.11 -5.47 9.93
C ILE A 259 2.75 -5.97 10.38
N SER A 260 2.44 -7.23 10.13
CA SER A 260 1.24 -7.88 10.66
C SER A 260 1.57 -9.18 11.36
N GLU A 261 1.07 -9.30 12.59
CA GLU A 261 1.26 -10.44 13.47
C GLU A 261 -0.09 -11.03 13.86
N ALA A 262 -0.16 -12.36 13.98
CA ALA A 262 -1.37 -13.01 14.47
C ALA A 262 -1.49 -12.80 15.98
N GLY A 263 -2.63 -12.30 16.46
CA GLY A 263 -2.86 -12.10 17.88
C GLY A 263 -4.26 -11.55 18.20
N VAL A 264 -4.84 -12.03 19.31
CA VAL A 264 -6.20 -11.64 19.75
C VAL A 264 -6.24 -10.46 20.73
N ALA A 265 -5.08 -9.87 21.05
CA ALA A 265 -4.94 -8.90 22.15
C ALA A 265 -4.15 -7.63 21.74
N GLY A 266 -4.53 -7.01 20.62
CA GLY A 266 -3.90 -5.76 20.18
C GLY A 266 -4.87 -4.73 19.61
N PRO A 267 -4.32 -3.60 19.13
CA PRO A 267 -5.14 -2.54 18.57
C PRO A 267 -5.96 -3.06 17.39
N VAL A 268 -7.26 -2.76 17.38
CA VAL A 268 -8.12 -3.13 16.25
C VAL A 268 -7.76 -2.23 15.07
N PRO A 269 -7.26 -2.79 13.95
CA PRO A 269 -6.91 -1.99 12.81
C PRO A 269 -8.17 -1.60 12.03
N GLY A 270 -8.18 -0.38 11.52
CA GLY A 270 -9.23 0.14 10.64
C GLY A 270 -8.65 0.89 9.44
N ILE A 271 -9.47 1.12 8.42
CA ILE A 271 -9.17 2.04 7.33
C ILE A 271 -10.31 3.06 7.28
N ARG A 272 -9.96 4.34 7.15
CA ARG A 272 -10.92 5.43 6.95
C ARG A 272 -10.44 6.37 5.84
N PRO A 273 -11.33 7.17 5.24
CA PRO A 273 -10.92 8.30 4.41
C PRO A 273 -9.94 9.21 5.17
N TYR A 274 -8.99 9.80 4.47
CA TYR A 274 -8.07 10.76 5.08
C TYR A 274 -8.84 11.97 5.62
N SER A 275 -8.51 12.38 6.85
CA SER A 275 -9.03 13.59 7.49
C SER A 275 -7.86 14.49 7.84
N ARG A 276 -7.94 15.77 7.46
CA ARG A 276 -6.95 16.79 7.85
C ARG A 276 -6.99 17.08 9.35
#